data_AF-A0A351XAE8-F1
#
_entry.id   AF-A0A351XAE8-F1
#
_cell.length_a   1.000
_cell.length_b   1.000
_cell.length_c   1.000
_cell.angle_alpha   90.00
_cell.angle_beta   90.00
_cell.angle_gamma   90.00
#
_symmetry.space_group_name_H-M   'P 1'
#
loop_
_entity.id
_entity.type
_entity.pdbx_description
1 polymer ?
#
loop_
_entity_poly.entity_id
_entity_poly.type
_entity_poly.pdbx_seq_one_letter_code
_entity_poly.pdbx_strand_id
1 'polypeptide(L)'
;MIGLLTFYWADDFGAMLQCFALKEYLNTYEKTVVIPYFPKALRGRYSILHRESWQSVRSKVAEMVKHPTVFNTINRRIKMADFRKQHFRDINKTIALSNEIPSCFNDIDTYVVGSDQVWNPDITEGFQDGYFCTFKNNTKKGTRFVSYAASIGMNALNADCNEYLRRNLK
;
A
#
# COMPACT_ATOMS: atom_id res chain seq x y z
N MET A 1 8.80 8.18 16.73
CA MET A 1 8.32 8.42 15.35
C MET A 1 7.10 7.53 15.06
N ILE A 2 6.16 7.99 14.24
CA ILE A 2 5.00 7.21 13.78
C ILE A 2 5.26 6.66 12.37
N GLY A 3 4.99 5.37 12.15
CA GLY A 3 5.02 4.71 10.85
C GLY A 3 3.63 4.41 10.31
N LEU A 4 3.24 5.02 9.20
CA LEU A 4 1.95 4.78 8.56
C LEU A 4 2.05 3.71 7.48
N LEU A 5 1.29 2.62 7.65
CA LEU A 5 1.10 1.54 6.68
C LEU A 5 -0.30 1.65 6.06
N THR A 6 -0.33 2.06 4.79
CA THR A 6 -1.55 2.23 4.01
C THR A 6 -1.27 2.02 2.52
N PHE A 7 -2.30 2.15 1.68
CA PHE A 7 -2.18 2.07 0.22
C PHE A 7 -1.56 3.33 -0.39
N TYR A 8 -0.32 3.64 -0.02
CA TYR A 8 0.40 4.77 -0.59
C TYR A 8 0.70 4.60 -2.10
N TRP A 9 0.79 3.35 -2.57
CA TRP A 9 1.12 2.99 -3.95
C TRP A 9 -0.09 2.96 -4.88
N ALA A 10 -1.32 2.97 -4.35
CA ALA A 10 -2.51 2.84 -5.17
C ALA A 10 -2.67 4.05 -6.11
N ASP A 11 -2.96 3.77 -7.38
CA ASP A 11 -3.37 4.79 -8.35
C ASP A 11 -4.88 5.10 -8.22
N ASP A 12 -5.29 5.40 -6.99
CA ASP A 12 -6.64 5.79 -6.60
C ASP A 12 -6.62 7.13 -5.85
N PHE A 13 -7.53 8.04 -6.21
CA PHE A 13 -7.55 9.38 -5.62
C PHE A 13 -7.96 9.34 -4.14
N GLY A 14 -8.93 8.49 -3.79
CA GLY A 14 -9.41 8.34 -2.42
C GLY A 14 -8.29 7.83 -1.52
N ALA A 15 -7.67 6.71 -1.91
CA ALA A 15 -6.56 6.12 -1.15
C ALA A 15 -5.38 7.10 -0.97
N MET A 16 -5.02 7.83 -2.04
CA MET A 16 -3.88 8.75 -2.00
C MET A 16 -4.17 9.99 -1.15
N LEU A 17 -5.36 10.59 -1.26
CA LEU A 17 -5.77 11.72 -0.43
C LEU A 17 -5.97 11.32 1.03
N GLN A 18 -6.52 10.14 1.29
CA GLN A 18 -6.70 9.59 2.64
C GLN A 18 -5.34 9.33 3.30
N CYS A 19 -4.39 8.73 2.58
CA CYS A 19 -3.01 8.54 3.03
C CYS A 19 -2.35 9.88 3.39
N PHE A 20 -2.48 10.87 2.50
CA PHE A 20 -1.94 12.21 2.74
C PHE A 20 -2.58 12.89 3.95
N ALA A 21 -3.90 12.93 4.02
CA ALA A 21 -4.64 13.56 5.12
C ALA A 21 -4.30 12.91 6.48
N LEU A 22 -4.26 11.57 6.54
CA LEU A 22 -3.90 10.86 7.77
C LEU A 22 -2.45 11.10 8.18
N LYS A 23 -1.51 11.12 7.23
CA LYS A 23 -0.11 11.48 7.48
C LYS A 23 -0.02 12.89 8.07
N GLU A 24 -0.66 13.88 7.45
CA GLU A 24 -0.63 15.27 7.91
C GLU A 24 -1.27 15.44 9.29
N TYR A 25 -2.36 14.74 9.56
CA TYR A 25 -3.00 14.73 10.88
C TYR A 25 -2.09 14.10 11.94
N LEU A 26 -1.51 12.92 11.69
CA LEU A 26 -0.61 12.28 12.65
C LEU A 26 0.67 13.11 12.88
N ASN A 27 1.14 13.82 11.85
CA ASN A 27 2.27 14.75 11.94
C ASN A 27 2.06 15.88 12.94
N THR A 28 0.82 16.25 13.29
CA THR A 28 0.58 17.26 14.33
C THR A 28 0.89 16.76 15.74
N TYR A 29 0.99 15.44 15.93
CA TYR A 29 1.30 14.82 17.22
C TYR A 29 2.77 14.40 17.31
N GLU A 30 3.25 13.71 16.29
CA GLU A 30 4.62 13.22 16.22
C GLU A 30 5.04 13.05 14.77
N LYS A 31 6.35 13.20 14.48
CA LYS A 31 6.90 12.96 13.14
C LYS A 31 6.38 11.63 12.58
N THR A 32 5.65 11.72 11.48
CA THR A 32 4.99 10.60 10.82
C THR A 32 5.59 10.38 9.45
N VAL A 33 6.02 9.14 9.21
CA VAL A 33 6.56 8.69 7.92
C VAL A 33 5.62 7.65 7.32
N VAL A 34 5.39 7.77 6.01
CA VAL A 34 4.69 6.72 5.26
C VAL A 34 5.69 5.61 4.99
N ILE A 35 5.37 4.40 5.46
CA ILE A 35 6.21 3.23 5.21
C ILE A 35 5.95 2.78 3.77
N PRO A 36 6.98 2.73 2.91
CA PRO A 36 6.82 2.40 1.50
C PRO A 36 6.67 0.90 1.26
N TYR A 37 5.74 0.27 1.97
CA TYR A 37 5.42 -1.15 1.85
C TYR A 37 4.52 -1.39 0.64
N PHE A 38 5.08 -2.01 -0.38
CA PHE A 38 4.37 -2.42 -1.59
C PHE A 38 4.61 -3.91 -1.85
N PRO A 39 3.65 -4.77 -1.45
CA PRO A 39 3.77 -6.22 -1.57
C PRO A 39 4.09 -6.69 -2.97
N LYS A 40 4.85 -7.78 -3.10
CA LYS A 40 5.24 -8.32 -4.41
C LYS A 40 4.04 -8.78 -5.24
N ALA A 41 3.02 -9.36 -4.60
CA ALA A 41 1.79 -9.82 -5.27
C ALA A 41 1.19 -8.70 -6.15
N LEU A 42 1.03 -7.53 -5.55
CA LEU A 42 0.38 -6.38 -6.17
C LEU A 42 1.19 -5.69 -7.28
N ARG A 43 2.48 -6.00 -7.43
CA ARG A 43 3.33 -5.38 -8.46
C ARG A 43 2.89 -5.76 -9.88
N GLY A 44 2.34 -6.96 -10.06
CA GLY A 44 1.85 -7.43 -11.36
C GLY A 44 0.65 -6.62 -11.88
N ARG A 45 -0.25 -6.21 -10.98
CA ARG A 45 -1.46 -5.43 -11.29
C ARG A 45 -1.15 -3.98 -11.71
N TYR A 46 -0.03 -3.43 -11.22
CA TYR A 46 0.42 -2.06 -11.53
C TYR A 46 1.47 -1.98 -12.63
N SER A 47 1.97 -3.12 -13.12
CA SER A 47 2.72 -3.16 -14.36
C SER A 47 1.84 -2.64 -15.50
N ILE A 48 2.24 -1.54 -16.14
CA ILE A 48 1.63 -1.06 -17.40
C ILE A 48 1.74 -2.14 -18.50
N LEU A 49 2.66 -3.09 -18.30
CA LEU A 49 2.91 -4.25 -19.13
C LEU A 49 2.36 -5.49 -18.41
N HIS A 50 1.06 -5.69 -18.46
CA HIS A 50 0.55 -7.03 -18.24
C HIS A 50 1.21 -7.94 -19.28
N ARG A 51 1.72 -9.09 -18.84
CA ARG A 51 2.52 -10.05 -19.61
C ARG A 51 1.65 -10.85 -20.59
N GLU A 52 0.68 -10.21 -21.21
CA GLU A 52 -0.12 -10.80 -22.28
C GLU A 52 0.47 -10.38 -23.62
N SER A 53 1.30 -11.30 -24.13
CA SER A 53 1.85 -11.35 -25.49
C SER A 53 2.81 -10.22 -25.89
N TRP A 54 3.95 -10.64 -26.45
CA TRP A 54 4.88 -9.80 -27.21
C TRP A 54 4.26 -9.35 -28.53
N GLN A 55 3.18 -8.57 -28.47
CA GLN A 55 2.69 -7.87 -29.66
C GLN A 55 3.40 -6.53 -29.78
N SER A 56 3.93 -6.31 -30.99
CA SER A 56 4.79 -5.21 -31.39
C SER A 56 4.34 -3.85 -30.83
N VAL A 57 5.30 -2.99 -30.46
CA VAL A 57 5.08 -1.62 -29.96
C VAL A 57 4.09 -0.80 -30.82
N ARG A 58 4.00 -1.12 -32.12
CA ARG A 58 3.05 -0.52 -33.08
C ARG A 58 1.58 -0.81 -32.80
N SER A 59 1.22 -2.01 -32.31
CA SER A 59 -0.18 -2.35 -32.03
C SER A 59 -0.70 -1.63 -30.78
N LYS A 60 0.14 -1.44 -29.77
CA LYS A 60 -0.20 -0.63 -28.58
C LYS A 60 -0.41 0.85 -28.90
N VAL A 61 0.41 1.44 -29.77
CA VAL A 61 0.21 2.84 -30.22
C VAL A 61 -1.10 2.96 -30.98
N ALA A 62 -1.44 2.00 -31.85
CA ALA A 62 -2.70 1.99 -32.59
C ALA A 62 -3.92 1.81 -31.68
N GLU A 63 -3.81 1.02 -30.60
CA GLU A 63 -4.86 0.81 -29.60
C GLU A 63 -5.03 2.03 -28.68
N MET A 64 -3.93 2.69 -28.32
CA MET A 64 -3.91 3.91 -27.51
C MET A 64 -4.54 5.12 -28.24
N VAL A 65 -4.43 5.18 -29.57
CA VAL A 65 -5.10 6.19 -30.42
C VAL A 65 -6.60 5.90 -30.57
N LYS A 66 -7.02 4.63 -30.50
CA LYS A 66 -8.43 4.22 -30.64
C LYS A 66 -9.25 4.32 -29.35
N HIS A 67 -8.61 4.35 -28.18
CA HIS A 67 -9.28 4.36 -26.89
C HIS A 67 -8.86 5.54 -26.00
N PRO A 68 -9.62 6.66 -25.97
CA PRO A 68 -9.30 7.83 -25.13
C PRO A 68 -9.25 7.51 -23.61
N THR A 69 -9.85 6.40 -23.19
CA THR A 69 -9.77 5.88 -21.82
C THR A 69 -8.35 5.47 -21.40
N VAL A 70 -7.53 5.02 -22.34
CA VAL A 70 -6.13 4.64 -22.07
C VAL A 70 -5.29 5.88 -21.76
N PHE A 71 -5.49 6.95 -22.54
CA PHE A 71 -4.80 8.23 -22.32
C PHE A 71 -5.17 8.84 -20.95
N ASN A 72 -6.45 8.81 -20.59
CA ASN A 72 -6.92 9.25 -19.27
C ASN A 72 -6.31 8.42 -18.13
N THR A 73 -6.16 7.11 -18.32
CA THR A 73 -5.55 6.22 -17.33
C THR A 73 -4.06 6.54 -17.14
N ILE A 74 -3.32 6.74 -18.24
CA ILE A 74 -1.90 7.11 -18.20
C ILE A 74 -1.71 8.47 -17.52
N ASN A 75 -2.49 9.48 -17.92
CA ASN A 75 -2.44 10.80 -17.31
C ASN A 75 -2.75 10.76 -15.81
N ARG A 76 -3.72 9.94 -15.39
CA ARG A 76 -4.01 9.73 -13.96
C ARG A 76 -2.80 9.15 -13.24
N ARG A 77 -2.16 8.11 -13.79
CA ARG A 77 -0.95 7.51 -13.20
C ARG A 77 0.21 8.49 -13.08
N ILE A 78 0.43 9.33 -14.09
CA ILE A 78 1.47 10.37 -14.07
C ILE A 78 1.18 11.37 -12.95
N LYS A 79 -0.04 11.93 -12.89
CA LYS A 79 -0.44 12.88 -11.85
C LYS A 79 -0.30 12.30 -10.44
N MET A 80 -0.65 11.02 -10.27
CA MET A 80 -0.50 10.32 -8.98
C MET A 80 0.97 10.06 -8.64
N ALA A 81 1.80 9.71 -9.62
CA ALA A 81 3.24 9.59 -9.40
C ALA A 81 3.86 10.94 -8.98
N ASP A 82 3.44 12.03 -9.60
CA ASP A 82 3.90 13.38 -9.24
C ASP A 82 3.42 13.78 -7.84
N PHE A 83 2.17 13.51 -7.49
CA PHE A 83 1.66 13.71 -6.13
C PHE A 83 2.48 12.93 -5.10
N ARG A 84 2.78 11.66 -5.37
CA ARG A 84 3.59 10.84 -4.47
C ARG A 84 4.99 11.40 -4.29
N LYS A 85 5.63 11.83 -5.38
CA LYS A 85 6.95 12.49 -5.33
C LYS A 85 6.91 13.80 -4.54
N GLN A 86 5.82 14.56 -4.67
CA GLN A 86 5.70 15.85 -4.00
C GLN A 86 5.47 15.72 -2.50
N HIS A 87 4.59 14.80 -2.07
CA HIS A 87 4.07 14.72 -0.70
C HIS A 87 4.67 13.58 0.15
N PHE A 88 5.30 12.59 -0.48
CA PHE A 88 5.96 11.46 0.17
C PHE A 88 7.47 11.40 -0.17
N ARG A 89 8.15 12.55 -0.10
CA ARG A 89 9.57 12.73 -0.48
C ARG A 89 10.54 11.82 0.29
N ASP A 90 10.16 11.38 1.47
CA ASP A 90 10.99 10.50 2.31
C ASP A 90 11.01 9.05 1.81
N ILE A 91 10.19 8.72 0.79
CA ILE A 91 10.15 7.39 0.18
C ILE A 91 11.21 7.28 -0.92
N ASN A 92 12.40 6.80 -0.52
CA ASN A 92 13.51 6.57 -1.45
C ASN A 92 13.57 5.12 -1.98
N LYS A 93 12.98 4.17 -1.24
CA LYS A 93 13.03 2.75 -1.57
C LYS A 93 11.73 2.05 -1.18
N THR A 94 11.20 1.26 -2.11
CA THR A 94 10.05 0.40 -1.85
C THR A 94 10.46 -0.86 -1.10
N ILE A 95 9.70 -1.21 -0.07
CA ILE A 95 9.85 -2.41 0.74
C ILE A 95 8.83 -3.45 0.28
N ALA A 96 9.29 -4.67 0.03
CA ALA A 96 8.43 -5.72 -0.52
C ALA A 96 8.03 -6.75 0.55
N LEU A 97 8.91 -6.98 1.51
CA LEU A 97 8.73 -7.98 2.56
C LEU A 97 8.51 -7.27 3.89
N SER A 98 7.55 -7.75 4.67
CA SER A 98 7.17 -7.12 5.94
C SER A 98 8.31 -7.13 6.97
N ASN A 99 9.15 -8.17 6.94
CA ASN A 99 10.30 -8.33 7.83
C ASN A 99 11.46 -7.34 7.55
N GLU A 100 11.48 -6.67 6.40
CA GLU A 100 12.45 -5.63 6.07
C GLU A 100 12.06 -4.26 6.67
N ILE A 101 10.81 -4.11 7.13
CA ILE A 101 10.30 -2.84 7.66
C ILE A 101 11.11 -2.39 8.89
N PRO A 102 11.33 -3.22 9.94
CA PRO A 102 12.03 -2.78 11.13
C PRO A 102 13.45 -2.27 10.83
N SER A 103 14.21 -2.98 10.00
CA SER A 103 15.61 -2.63 9.71
C SER A 103 15.76 -1.31 8.95
N CYS A 104 14.75 -0.95 8.15
CA CYS A 104 14.69 0.32 7.44
C CYS A 104 14.20 1.48 8.32
N PHE A 105 13.50 1.17 9.43
CA PHE A 105 12.84 2.16 10.29
C PHE A 105 12.97 1.80 11.78
N ASN A 106 14.20 1.84 12.31
CA ASN A 106 14.49 1.44 13.69
C ASN A 106 13.95 2.43 14.75
N ASP A 107 13.69 3.69 14.37
CA ASP A 107 13.26 4.75 15.29
C ASP A 107 11.74 4.90 15.43
N ILE A 108 10.96 3.94 14.89
CA ILE A 108 9.49 3.96 14.98
C ILE A 108 9.01 3.42 16.32
N ASP A 109 8.26 4.25 17.04
CA ASP A 109 7.63 3.93 18.33
C ASP A 109 6.21 3.41 18.15
N THR A 110 5.51 3.85 17.10
CA THR A 110 4.13 3.46 16.83
C THR A 110 3.92 3.19 15.35
N TYR A 111 3.45 2.00 15.00
CA TYR A 111 2.97 1.66 13.67
C TYR A 111 1.46 1.83 13.63
N VAL A 112 0.97 2.56 12.63
CA VAL A 112 -0.45 2.74 12.35
C VAL A 112 -0.76 2.05 11.04
N VAL A 113 -1.73 1.13 11.05
CA VAL A 113 -2.24 0.46 9.84
C VAL A 113 -3.66 0.91 9.57
N GLY A 114 -3.95 1.43 8.38
CA GLY A 114 -5.26 2.01 8.07
C GLY A 114 -5.29 2.70 6.71
N SER A 115 -6.33 3.39 6.26
CA SER A 115 -7.56 3.79 6.97
C SER A 115 -8.83 3.08 6.48
N ASP A 116 -8.71 2.14 5.55
CA ASP A 116 -9.79 1.27 5.09
C ASP A 116 -9.18 0.10 4.28
N GLN A 117 -9.93 -0.98 4.08
CA GLN A 117 -9.70 -2.14 3.18
C GLN A 117 -8.27 -2.70 3.07
N VAL A 118 -7.34 -2.35 3.97
CA VAL A 118 -5.97 -2.85 4.04
C VAL A 118 -5.90 -4.35 4.34
N TRP A 119 -6.99 -4.91 4.87
CA TRP A 119 -7.15 -6.35 5.09
C TRP A 119 -8.08 -6.99 4.06
N ASN A 120 -8.47 -6.30 2.99
CA ASN A 120 -9.31 -6.88 1.95
C ASN A 120 -8.45 -7.71 0.96
N PRO A 121 -8.54 -9.05 0.98
CA PRO A 121 -7.72 -9.91 0.14
C PRO A 121 -8.05 -9.77 -1.36
N ASP A 122 -9.24 -9.29 -1.74
CA ASP A 122 -9.60 -9.06 -3.15
C ASP A 122 -8.85 -7.84 -3.72
N ILE A 123 -8.61 -6.85 -2.86
CA ILE A 123 -7.86 -5.63 -3.19
C ILE A 123 -6.36 -5.89 -3.08
N THR A 124 -5.94 -6.59 -2.03
CA THR A 124 -4.52 -6.81 -1.72
C THR A 124 -3.92 -8.06 -2.38
N GLU A 125 -4.70 -8.82 -3.17
CA GLU A 125 -4.30 -10.09 -3.78
C GLU A 125 -3.82 -11.11 -2.72
N GLY A 126 -4.71 -11.39 -1.78
CA GLY A 126 -4.44 -12.16 -0.57
C GLY A 126 -4.00 -11.27 0.60
N PHE A 127 -3.95 -11.84 1.81
CA PHE A 127 -3.50 -11.11 2.99
C PHE A 127 -2.02 -10.75 2.90
N GLN A 128 -1.71 -9.50 3.25
CA GLN A 128 -0.36 -8.99 3.18
C GLN A 128 0.17 -8.75 4.60
N ASP A 129 1.15 -9.56 4.96
CA ASP A 129 1.80 -9.62 6.28
C ASP A 129 2.15 -8.24 6.86
N GLY A 130 2.55 -7.27 6.03
CA GLY A 130 2.87 -5.92 6.50
C GLY A 130 1.67 -5.20 7.11
N TYR A 131 0.47 -5.36 6.55
CA TYR A 131 -0.76 -4.77 7.10
C TYR A 131 -1.26 -5.48 8.36
N PHE A 132 -0.72 -6.65 8.68
CA PHE A 132 -0.98 -7.34 9.95
C PHE A 132 0.15 -7.16 10.96
N CYS A 133 1.17 -6.37 10.62
CA CYS A 133 2.36 -6.15 11.44
C CYS A 133 3.01 -7.44 11.93
N THR A 134 3.10 -8.48 11.09
CA THR A 134 3.69 -9.77 11.47
C THR A 134 5.16 -9.67 11.91
N PHE A 135 5.82 -8.56 11.56
CA PHE A 135 7.18 -8.20 11.96
C PHE A 135 7.30 -7.64 13.39
N LYS A 136 6.22 -7.60 14.18
CA LYS A 136 6.20 -7.01 15.54
C LYS A 136 7.29 -7.54 16.49
N ASN A 137 7.69 -8.79 16.33
CA ASN A 137 8.73 -9.41 17.16
C ASN A 137 10.15 -8.92 16.79
N ASN A 138 10.30 -8.27 15.65
CA ASN A 138 11.57 -7.75 15.14
C ASN A 138 11.71 -6.23 15.36
N THR A 139 10.77 -5.60 16.05
CA THR A 139 10.84 -4.16 16.41
C THR A 139 11.42 -3.99 17.81
N LYS A 140 11.82 -2.75 18.15
CA LYS A 140 12.27 -2.42 19.49
C LYS A 140 11.19 -2.70 20.54
N LYS A 141 11.64 -2.98 21.77
CA LYS A 141 10.73 -3.19 22.91
C LYS A 141 9.91 -1.94 23.16
N GLY A 142 8.61 -2.11 23.38
CA GLY A 142 7.69 -0.99 23.64
C GLY A 142 7.09 -0.34 22.38
N THR A 143 7.43 -0.82 21.18
CA THR A 143 6.74 -0.41 19.94
C THR A 143 5.25 -0.77 20.01
N ARG A 144 4.40 0.20 19.63
CA ARG A 144 2.95 0.05 19.58
C ARG A 144 2.48 -0.24 18.15
N PHE A 145 1.40 -1.00 18.04
CA PHE A 145 0.75 -1.32 16.77
C PHE A 145 -0.72 -0.97 16.89
N VAL A 146 -1.18 -0.05 16.04
CA VAL A 146 -2.53 0.51 16.09
C VAL A 146 -3.19 0.29 14.74
N SER A 147 -4.39 -0.28 14.74
CA SER A 147 -5.25 -0.25 13.57
C SER A 147 -6.11 1.01 13.63
N TYR A 148 -6.19 1.73 12.51
CA TYR A 148 -7.08 2.88 12.35
C TYR A 148 -8.04 2.58 11.21
N ALA A 149 -9.31 2.33 11.54
CA ALA A 149 -10.37 2.03 10.58
C ALA A 149 -10.00 0.92 9.56
N ALA A 150 -9.09 0.01 9.92
CA ALA A 150 -8.71 -1.11 9.05
C ALA A 150 -9.92 -2.04 8.89
N SER A 151 -10.26 -2.35 7.65
CA SER A 151 -11.43 -3.17 7.33
C SER A 151 -11.06 -4.27 6.34
N ILE A 152 -11.88 -5.31 6.32
CA ILE A 152 -11.76 -6.43 5.38
C ILE A 152 -12.62 -6.25 4.13
N GLY A 153 -13.64 -5.39 4.19
CA GLY A 153 -14.50 -5.08 3.04
C GLY A 153 -15.32 -6.25 2.47
N MET A 154 -15.41 -7.38 3.20
CA MET A 154 -16.08 -8.60 2.77
C MET A 154 -17.15 -9.04 3.79
N ASN A 155 -18.27 -9.58 3.28
CA ASN A 155 -19.37 -10.08 4.10
C ASN A 155 -19.19 -11.51 4.60
N ALA A 156 -18.34 -12.29 3.92
CA ALA A 156 -18.07 -13.69 4.27
C ALA A 156 -16.59 -14.00 4.09
N LEU A 157 -16.05 -14.79 5.01
CA LEU A 157 -14.65 -15.25 4.99
C LEU A 157 -14.62 -16.76 4.82
N ASN A 158 -13.71 -17.25 3.99
CA ASN A 158 -13.40 -18.68 3.96
C ASN A 158 -12.67 -19.10 5.25
N ALA A 159 -12.58 -20.41 5.49
CA ALA A 159 -11.99 -20.95 6.71
C ALA A 159 -10.52 -20.50 6.91
N ASP A 160 -9.72 -20.55 5.84
CA ASP A 160 -8.31 -20.16 5.86
C ASP A 160 -8.12 -18.69 6.21
N CYS A 161 -8.93 -17.79 5.64
CA CYS A 161 -8.88 -16.37 5.96
C CYS A 161 -9.24 -16.13 7.44
N ASN A 162 -10.27 -16.82 7.94
CA ASN A 162 -10.69 -16.69 9.32
C ASN A 162 -9.59 -17.15 10.30
N GLU A 163 -8.92 -18.27 10.00
CA GLU A 163 -7.78 -18.75 10.78
C GLU A 163 -6.63 -17.73 10.78
N TYR A 164 -6.28 -17.18 9.62
CA TYR A 164 -5.23 -16.18 9.51
C TYR A 164 -5.54 -14.91 10.33
N LEU A 165 -6.78 -14.40 10.28
CA LEU A 165 -7.18 -13.23 11.07
C LEU A 165 -7.07 -13.52 12.57
N ARG A 166 -7.57 -14.67 13.02
CA ARG A 166 -7.48 -15.09 14.43
C ARG A 166 -6.05 -15.23 14.92
N ARG A 167 -5.11 -15.58 14.04
CA ARG A 167 -3.70 -15.69 14.40
C ARG A 167 -3.03 -14.33 14.57
N ASN A 168 -3.39 -13.36 13.73
CA ASN A 168 -2.66 -12.11 13.60
C ASN A 168 -3.31 -10.90 14.30
N LEU A 169 -4.62 -10.93 14.58
CA LEU A 169 -5.38 -9.82 15.20
C LEU A 169 -5.72 -10.04 16.69
N LYS A 170 -4.90 -10.79 17.42
CA LYS A 170 -5.05 -11.00 18.87
C LYS A 170 -4.37 -9.92 19.69
#